data_AF-A0A9E3CU29-F1
#
_entry.id   AF-A0A9E3CU29-F1
#
_cell.length_a   1.000
_cell.length_b   1.000
_cell.length_c   1.000
_cell.angle_alpha   90.00
_cell.angle_beta   90.00
_cell.angle_gamma   90.00
#
_symmetry.space_group_name_H-M   'P 1'
#
loop_
_entity.id
_entity.type
_entity.pdbx_description
1 polymer ?
#
loop_
_entity_poly.entity_id
_entity_poly.type
_entity_poly.pdbx_seq_one_letter_code
_entity_poly.pdbx_strand_id
1 'polypeptide(L)' 'MEVTKALAALQPLYGKDNVEIVTETGARVRGVVRSLKQTQALTRPSVKIERADGEVVKIFFSSITEIIDHNR' A
#
# COMPACT_ATOMS: atom_id res chain seq x y z
N MET A 1 6.18 -0.69 -9.81
CA MET A 1 4.87 -1.07 -10.40
C MET A 1 4.22 0.17 -11.03
N GLU A 2 3.39 0.05 -12.07
CA GLU A 2 2.60 1.18 -12.58
C GLU A 2 1.51 1.61 -11.58
N VAL A 3 1.25 2.92 -11.47
CA VAL A 3 0.30 3.50 -10.49
C VAL A 3 -1.10 2.90 -10.61
N THR A 4 -1.62 2.74 -11.84
CA THR A 4 -2.96 2.19 -12.08
C THR A 4 -3.06 0.73 -11.62
N LYS A 5 -2.00 -0.05 -11.82
CA LYS A 5 -1.93 -1.45 -11.39
C LYS A 5 -1.87 -1.56 -9.86
N ALA A 6 -1.06 -0.72 -9.21
CA ALA A 6 -1.00 -0.66 -7.75
C ALA A 6 -2.35 -0.27 -7.14
N LEU A 7 -3.04 0.71 -7.74
CA LEU A 7 -4.37 1.10 -7.30
C LEU A 7 -5.38 -0.05 -7.41
N ALA A 8 -5.44 -0.70 -8.58
CA ALA A 8 -6.38 -1.79 -8.83
C ALA A 8 -6.13 -2.99 -7.89
N ALA A 9 -4.87 -3.26 -7.55
CA ALA A 9 -4.51 -4.31 -6.60
C ALA A 9 -4.90 -3.94 -5.15
N LEU A 10 -4.75 -2.68 -4.75
CA LEU A 10 -5.01 -2.23 -3.37
C LEU A 10 -6.47 -1.88 -3.09
N GLN A 11 -7.25 -1.45 -4.09
CA GLN A 11 -8.67 -1.13 -3.92
C GLN A 11 -9.49 -2.24 -3.24
N PRO A 12 -9.42 -3.52 -3.67
CA PRO A 12 -10.18 -4.61 -3.02
C PRO A 12 -9.61 -5.00 -1.64
N LEU A 13 -8.43 -4.49 -1.28
CA LEU A 13 -7.77 -4.75 0.01
C LEU A 13 -8.01 -3.66 1.04
N TYR A 14 -8.73 -2.60 0.67
CA TYR A 14 -9.04 -1.51 1.60
C TYR A 14 -9.76 -2.03 2.85
N GLY A 15 -9.26 -1.63 4.03
CA GLY A 15 -9.78 -2.08 5.32
C GLY A 15 -9.42 -3.51 5.72
N LYS A 16 -8.80 -4.31 4.83
CA LYS A 16 -8.28 -5.63 5.20
C LYS A 16 -7.00 -5.48 6.00
N ASP A 17 -6.85 -6.32 7.01
CA ASP A 17 -5.60 -6.53 7.72
C ASP A 17 -4.71 -7.52 6.96
N ASN A 18 -3.52 -7.77 7.49
CA ASN A 18 -2.64 -8.82 6.99
C ASN A 18 -2.16 -8.66 5.52
N VAL A 19 -2.09 -7.43 5.02
CA VAL A 19 -1.56 -7.12 3.68
C VAL A 19 -0.10 -6.72 3.81
N GLU A 20 0.80 -7.35 3.03
CA GLU A 20 2.23 -7.01 2.97
C GLU A 20 2.55 -6.25 1.68
N ILE A 21 3.23 -5.11 1.80
CA ILE A 21 3.75 -4.31 0.70
C ILE A 21 5.27 -4.41 0.70
N VAL A 22 5.82 -4.84 -0.44
CA VAL A 22 7.26 -4.83 -0.70
C VAL A 22 7.59 -3.62 -1.55
N THR A 23 8.63 -2.90 -1.15
CA THR A 23 9.12 -1.71 -1.85
C THR A 23 10.36 -2.02 -2.69
N GLU A 24 10.69 -1.12 -3.63
CA GLU A 24 11.88 -1.21 -4.47
C GLU A 24 13.20 -1.27 -3.69
N THR A 25 13.23 -0.73 -2.47
CA THR A 25 14.39 -0.79 -1.58
C THR A 25 14.47 -2.11 -0.79
N GLY A 26 13.53 -3.02 -1.01
CA GLY A 26 13.40 -4.28 -0.27
C GLY A 26 12.69 -4.14 1.09
N ALA A 27 12.30 -2.93 1.49
CA ALA A 27 11.56 -2.74 2.74
C ALA A 27 10.16 -3.38 2.63
N ARG A 28 9.74 -4.04 3.72
CA ARG A 28 8.46 -4.74 3.83
C ARG A 28 7.61 -4.08 4.90
N VAL A 29 6.36 -3.82 4.56
CA VAL A 29 5.39 -3.20 5.49
C VAL A 29 4.13 -4.04 5.46
N ARG A 30 3.80 -4.66 6.59
CA ARG A 30 2.62 -5.50 6.74
C ARG A 30 1.64 -4.91 7.74
N GLY A 31 0.36 -4.95 7.39
CA GLY A 31 -0.69 -4.43 8.27
C GLY A 31 -2.02 -4.18 7.57
N VAL A 32 -2.77 -3.23 8.11
CA VAL A 32 -4.10 -2.84 7.64
C VAL A 32 -4.01 -1.75 6.58
N VAL A 33 -4.68 -1.93 5.44
CA VAL A 33 -4.81 -0.87 4.42
C VAL A 33 -5.79 0.20 4.90
N ARG A 34 -5.27 1.31 5.45
CA ARG A 34 -6.10 2.39 6.04
C ARG A 34 -6.55 3.44 5.06
N SER A 35 -5.74 3.75 4.04
CA SER A 35 -6.01 4.85 3.12
C SER A 35 -5.38 4.64 1.76
N LEU A 36 -6.09 4.99 0.70
CA LEU A 36 -5.59 5.07 -0.67
C LEU A 36 -5.77 6.50 -1.16
N LYS A 37 -4.67 7.18 -1.47
CA LYS A 37 -4.70 8.51 -2.07
C LYS A 37 -4.39 8.38 -3.55
N GLN A 38 -5.39 8.65 -4.38
CA GLN A 38 -5.25 8.75 -5.83
C GLN A 38 -4.58 10.07 -6.23
N THR A 39 -4.04 10.13 -7.44
CA THR A 39 -3.40 11.33 -8.00
C THR A 39 -4.39 12.48 -8.06
N GLN A 40 -4.03 13.61 -7.44
CA GLN A 40 -4.63 14.93 -7.66
C GLN A 40 -3.53 15.88 -8.13
N ALA A 41 -3.88 17.08 -8.59
CA ALA A 41 -2.88 18.11 -8.92
C ALA A 41 -1.86 18.24 -7.77
N LEU A 42 -0.57 18.17 -8.11
CA LEU A 42 0.58 18.29 -7.19
C LEU A 42 0.74 17.18 -6.13
N THR A 43 -0.03 16.08 -6.15
CA THR A 43 0.11 15.00 -5.15
C THR A 43 0.46 13.66 -5.77
N ARG A 44 1.46 12.98 -5.17
CA ARG A 44 1.86 11.63 -5.57
C ARG A 44 0.91 10.59 -4.95
N PRO A 45 0.44 9.61 -5.75
CA PRO A 45 -0.42 8.55 -5.26
C PRO A 45 0.30 7.69 -4.22
N SER A 46 -0.41 7.33 -3.15
CA SER A 46 0.16 6.61 -2.01
C SER A 46 -0.88 5.80 -1.25
N VAL A 47 -0.40 4.78 -0.54
CA VAL A 47 -1.17 3.98 0.42
C VAL A 47 -0.65 4.25 1.82
N LYS A 48 -1.54 4.19 2.81
CA LYS A 48 -1.17 4.14 4.21
C LYS A 48 -1.48 2.75 4.77
N ILE A 49 -0.46 2.13 5.36
CA ILE A 49 -0.57 0.86 6.07
C ILE A 49 -0.41 1.12 7.56
N GLU A 50 -1.35 0.65 8.37
CA GLU A 50 -1.19 0.61 9.83
C GLU A 50 -0.60 -0.74 10.24
N ARG A 51 0.59 -0.71 10.83
CA ARG A 51 1.30 -1.87 11.36
C ARG A 51 0.65 -2.39 12.65
N ALA A 52 1.05 -3.58 13.07
CA ALA A 52 0.53 -4.21 14.29
C ALA A 52 0.83 -3.42 15.58
N ASP A 53 1.88 -2.59 15.56
CA ASP A 53 2.26 -1.68 16.65
C ASP A 53 1.46 -0.35 16.63
N GLY A 54 0.54 -0.18 15.69
CA GLY A 54 -0.25 1.04 15.51
C GLY A 54 0.45 2.13 14.69
N GLU A 55 1.68 1.91 14.21
CA GLU A 55 2.38 2.86 13.35
C GLU A 55 1.73 2.95 11.96
N VAL A 56 1.42 4.16 11.50
CA VAL A 56 0.87 4.39 10.16
C VAL A 56 1.98 4.79 9.19
N VAL A 57 2.34 3.88 8.29
CA VAL A 57 3.39 4.07 7.29
C VAL A 57 2.78 4.47 5.96
N LYS A 58 3.30 5.55 5.36
CA LYS A 58 2.92 6.01 4.02
C LYS A 58 3.89 5.45 2.98
N ILE A 59 3.35 4.81 1.93
CA ILE A 59 4.12 4.23 0.83
C ILE A 59 3.62 4.81 -0.49
N PHE A 60 4.52 5.29 -1.34
CA PHE A 60 4.15 5.78 -2.67
C PHE A 60 3.92 4.62 -3.62
N PHE A 61 2.93 4.72 -4.51
CA PHE A 61 2.65 3.62 -5.46
C PHE A 61 3.85 3.35 -6.38
N SER A 62 4.61 4.39 -6.73
CA SER A 62 5.80 4.28 -7.56
C SER A 62 6.88 3.38 -6.95
N SER A 63 6.97 3.33 -5.61
CA SER A 63 7.99 2.53 -4.92
C SER A 63 7.54 1.11 -4.61
N ILE A 64 6.31 0.73 -4.96
CA ILE A 64 5.80 -0.63 -4.72
C ILE A 64 6.30 -1.57 -5.82
N THR A 65 6.92 -2.67 -5.40
CA THR A 65 7.28 -3.78 -6.29
C THR A 65 6.24 -4.89 -6.22
N GLU A 66 5.81 -5.25 -5.01
CA GLU A 66 4.88 -6.37 -4.77
C GLU A 66 3.85 -6.03 -3.70
N ILE A 67 2.66 -6.63 -3.83
CA ILE A 67 1.56 -6.57 -2.87
C ILE A 67 1.11 -8.00 -2.62
N ILE A 68 1.10 -8.42 -1.36
CA ILE A 68 0.79 -9.80 -0.94
C ILE A 68 -0.40 -9.74 0.02
N ASP A 69 -1.49 -10.42 -0.34
CA ASP A 69 -2.67 -10.61 0.53
C ASP A 69 -2.53 -11.94 1.26
N HIS A 70 -2.21 -11.93 2.55
CA HIS A 70 -2.07 -13.14 3.36
C HIS A 70 -3.42 -13.66 3.91
N ASN A 71 -4.55 -13.08 3.51
CA ASN A 71 -5.88 -13.57 3.88
C ASN A 71 -6.44 -14.61 2.90
N ARG A 72 -5.65 -15.00 1.89
CA ARG A 72 -6.00 -15.98 0.86
C ARG A 72 -5.15 -17.23 0.95
#